data_AF-X0YBJ0-F1
#
_entry.id   AF-X0YBJ0-F1
#
_cell.length_a   1.000
_cell.length_b   1.000
_cell.length_c   1.000
_cell.angle_alpha   90.00
_cell.angle_beta   90.00
_cell.angle_gamma   90.00
#
_symmetry.space_group_name_H-M   'P 1'
#
loop_
_entity.id
_entity.type
_entity.pdbx_description
1 polymer ?
#
loop_
_entity_poly.entity_id
_entity_poly.type
_entity_poly.pdbx_seq_one_letter_code
_entity_poly.pdbx_strand_id
1 'polypeptide(L)'
;FTGTAGNDTHIDSTDEEGTLIGLGGDDQLRGQGGDDIISGGDGNDDLRGGTGTDTLNGGADVDILRGGMGTDVLNGDDGDDILWGGDAGGSGDSADTLNGGNGVDYLYGEDGDDLLNGDADDDRLYGGNGVDTLVGGAGNDTAYGDAGDDTIWGDFADGAGTGAGNDTLVGGTGNDTLNGEDGNDVLLGQDDDDTLNGGDGADNLRGGSGTDTLNGGNDGDI
;
A
#
# COMPACT_ATOMS: atom_id res chain seq x y z
N PHE A 1 13.94 22.21 -6.35
CA PHE A 1 14.57 22.17 -7.68
C PHE A 1 13.52 21.76 -8.71
N THR A 2 13.66 22.18 -9.97
CA THR A 2 12.79 21.74 -11.07
C THR A 2 13.68 21.26 -12.21
N GLY A 3 13.44 20.03 -12.66
CA GLY A 3 14.07 19.38 -13.79
C GLY A 3 13.62 19.93 -15.15
N THR A 4 13.74 19.09 -16.16
CA THR A 4 13.49 19.34 -17.56
C THR A 4 12.47 18.34 -18.09
N ALA A 5 12.10 18.43 -19.36
CA ALA A 5 11.17 17.46 -19.98
C ALA A 5 11.90 16.23 -20.55
N GLY A 6 13.08 15.91 -20.02
CA GLY A 6 13.78 14.67 -20.34
C GLY A 6 14.62 14.22 -19.16
N ASN A 7 15.07 12.97 -19.21
CA ASN A 7 15.67 12.26 -18.08
C ASN A 7 16.73 13.07 -17.32
N ASP A 8 16.42 13.40 -16.07
CA ASP A 8 17.25 14.11 -15.13
C ASP A 8 17.79 13.15 -14.07
N THR A 9 19.11 13.04 -14.04
CA THR A 9 19.78 12.25 -13.00
C THR A 9 20.27 13.14 -11.88
N HIS A 10 19.97 12.77 -10.62
CA HIS A 10 20.58 13.35 -9.41
C HIS A 10 20.08 14.77 -9.10
N ILE A 11 18.76 14.94 -9.09
CA ILE A 11 18.17 16.10 -8.47
C ILE A 11 18.07 15.79 -6.98
N ASP A 12 18.97 16.37 -6.21
CA ASP A 12 18.99 16.20 -4.76
C ASP A 12 18.56 17.49 -4.05
N SER A 13 17.77 17.34 -2.97
CA SER A 13 17.52 18.36 -1.95
C SER A 13 18.72 18.46 -0.98
N THR A 14 18.58 19.23 0.09
CA THR A 14 19.54 19.40 1.19
C THR A 14 19.06 18.61 2.42
N ASP A 15 19.76 18.70 3.56
CA ASP A 15 19.24 18.18 4.85
C ASP A 15 18.12 19.09 5.46
N GLU A 16 17.43 19.87 4.63
CA GLU A 16 16.33 20.78 4.98
C GLU A 16 15.17 20.53 4.00
N GLU A 17 13.93 20.82 4.43
CA GLU A 17 12.72 20.75 3.59
C GLU A 17 12.94 21.33 2.17
N GLY A 18 12.68 20.49 1.18
CA GLY A 18 12.85 20.77 -0.23
C GLY A 18 11.59 20.52 -1.05
N THR A 19 11.60 21.02 -2.29
CA THR A 19 10.57 20.68 -3.28
C THR A 19 11.25 20.30 -4.58
N LEU A 20 11.10 19.06 -5.05
CA LEU A 20 11.70 18.50 -6.25
C LEU A 20 10.60 18.19 -7.26
N ILE A 21 10.82 18.59 -8.52
CA ILE A 21 9.86 18.36 -9.61
C ILE A 21 10.65 17.90 -10.83
N GLY A 22 10.41 16.68 -11.32
CA GLY A 22 11.04 16.11 -12.51
C GLY A 22 10.52 16.72 -13.81
N LEU A 23 9.19 16.70 -13.96
CA LEU A 23 8.37 17.09 -15.12
C LEU A 23 8.15 15.96 -16.12
N GLY A 24 9.17 15.56 -16.87
CA GLY A 24 8.97 14.56 -17.92
C GLY A 24 10.24 13.81 -18.27
N GLY A 25 10.12 12.55 -18.67
CA GLY A 25 11.24 11.64 -18.88
C GLY A 25 11.59 10.87 -17.60
N ASP A 26 12.40 9.82 -17.72
CA ASP A 26 12.73 8.96 -16.57
C ASP A 26 13.77 9.64 -15.65
N ASP A 27 13.30 10.14 -14.51
CA ASP A 27 14.01 11.01 -13.58
C ASP A 27 14.48 10.27 -12.30
N GLN A 28 15.50 10.83 -11.65
CA GLN A 28 15.99 10.35 -10.34
C GLN A 28 16.04 11.51 -9.35
N LEU A 29 15.14 11.48 -8.37
CA LEU A 29 14.90 12.57 -7.42
C LEU A 29 15.15 12.11 -5.98
N ARG A 30 15.84 12.92 -5.16
CA ARG A 30 16.18 12.56 -3.77
C ARG A 30 16.02 13.72 -2.79
N GLY A 31 15.24 13.54 -1.73
CA GLY A 31 15.06 14.49 -0.63
C GLY A 31 16.28 14.61 0.29
N GLN A 32 16.89 13.48 0.63
CA GLN A 32 17.93 13.34 1.66
C GLN A 32 17.38 13.50 3.07
N GLY A 33 17.17 14.73 3.55
CA GLY A 33 16.77 14.96 4.93
C GLY A 33 15.88 16.18 5.07
N GLY A 34 14.98 16.15 6.05
CA GLY A 34 13.93 17.16 6.19
C GLY A 34 12.64 16.68 5.53
N ASP A 35 11.60 17.51 5.59
CA ASP A 35 10.28 17.14 5.08
C ASP A 35 10.19 17.59 3.61
N ASP A 36 10.41 16.69 2.66
CA ASP A 36 10.51 17.00 1.23
C ASP A 36 9.20 16.76 0.47
N ILE A 37 8.93 17.57 -0.56
CA ILE A 37 7.89 17.31 -1.56
C ILE A 37 8.57 16.94 -2.87
N ILE A 38 8.34 15.73 -3.36
CA ILE A 38 8.97 15.21 -4.58
C ILE A 38 7.87 14.81 -5.57
N SER A 39 8.01 15.23 -6.83
CA SER A 39 7.09 14.88 -7.91
C SER A 39 7.89 14.47 -9.14
N GLY A 40 7.63 13.27 -9.66
CA GLY A 40 8.23 12.72 -10.86
C GLY A 40 7.72 13.41 -12.11
N GLY A 41 6.45 13.18 -12.44
CA GLY A 41 5.79 13.76 -13.61
C GLY A 41 5.46 12.68 -14.63
N ASP A 42 5.71 12.95 -15.91
CA ASP A 42 5.54 11.92 -16.95
C ASP A 42 6.83 11.08 -17.06
N GLY A 43 6.75 9.75 -17.15
CA GLY A 43 7.92 8.88 -17.36
C GLY A 43 8.18 7.96 -16.18
N ASN A 44 9.19 7.08 -16.28
CA ASN A 44 9.42 6.07 -15.24
C ASN A 44 10.46 6.58 -14.22
N ASP A 45 10.01 7.07 -13.08
CA ASP A 45 10.82 7.83 -12.14
C ASP A 45 11.30 6.99 -10.92
N ASP A 46 12.46 7.33 -10.35
CA ASP A 46 12.97 6.78 -9.06
C ASP A 46 13.02 7.93 -8.04
N LEU A 47 12.05 7.94 -7.13
CA LEU A 47 11.87 8.94 -6.09
C LEU A 47 12.31 8.39 -4.73
N ARG A 48 13.03 9.20 -3.95
CA ARG A 48 13.46 8.86 -2.59
C ARG A 48 13.29 10.06 -1.66
N GLY A 49 12.52 9.92 -0.59
CA GLY A 49 12.38 10.92 0.47
C GLY A 49 13.68 11.05 1.26
N GLY A 50 14.02 10.02 2.03
CA GLY A 50 15.24 9.96 2.80
C GLY A 50 14.93 9.92 4.28
N THR A 51 15.14 11.00 5.01
CA THR A 51 14.74 11.10 6.42
C THR A 51 13.84 12.31 6.62
N GLY A 52 12.72 12.16 7.30
CA GLY A 52 11.80 13.28 7.53
C GLY A 52 10.37 12.85 7.32
N THR A 53 9.45 13.80 7.16
CA THR A 53 8.10 13.51 6.69
C THR A 53 8.01 13.95 5.23
N ASP A 54 8.17 13.00 4.33
CA ASP A 54 8.25 13.25 2.91
C ASP A 54 6.90 13.03 2.21
N THR A 55 6.69 13.71 1.08
CA THR A 55 5.56 13.48 0.18
C THR A 55 6.06 13.24 -1.22
N LEU A 56 5.87 12.03 -1.74
CA LEU A 56 6.31 11.60 -3.06
C LEU A 56 5.10 11.37 -3.96
N ASN A 57 5.16 11.85 -5.20
CA ASN A 57 4.13 11.60 -6.23
C ASN A 57 4.85 11.12 -7.49
N GLY A 58 4.54 9.91 -7.95
CA GLY A 58 5.11 9.31 -9.16
C GLY A 58 4.67 10.11 -10.37
N GLY A 59 3.38 10.02 -10.69
CA GLY A 59 2.75 10.78 -11.74
C GLY A 59 2.15 9.87 -12.80
N ALA A 60 2.76 9.79 -13.97
CA ALA A 60 2.28 8.94 -15.04
C ALA A 60 3.39 8.02 -15.52
N ASP A 61 3.00 6.80 -15.93
CA ASP A 61 3.90 5.69 -16.28
C ASP A 61 4.41 4.97 -15.01
N VAL A 62 5.41 4.09 -15.13
CA VAL A 62 5.79 3.16 -14.05
C VAL A 62 6.85 3.77 -13.14
N ASP A 63 6.47 4.06 -11.91
CA ASP A 63 7.29 4.74 -10.93
C ASP A 63 7.76 3.86 -9.78
N ILE A 64 8.82 4.31 -9.13
CA ILE A 64 9.45 3.64 -8.00
C ILE A 64 9.64 4.66 -6.88
N LEU A 65 8.84 4.56 -5.82
CA LEU A 65 8.82 5.52 -4.70
C LEU A 65 9.35 4.88 -3.42
N ARG A 66 10.21 5.60 -2.69
CA ARG A 66 10.69 5.18 -1.36
C ARG A 66 10.62 6.35 -0.38
N GLY A 67 9.82 6.21 0.68
CA GLY A 67 9.74 7.20 1.76
C GLY A 67 11.08 7.29 2.48
N GLY A 68 11.48 6.19 3.10
CA GLY A 68 12.70 6.11 3.88
C GLY A 68 12.36 6.16 5.36
N MET A 69 13.17 6.88 6.15
CA MET A 69 12.89 7.02 7.57
C MET A 69 11.92 8.16 7.85
N GLY A 70 10.80 7.83 8.48
CA GLY A 70 9.89 8.82 9.05
C GLY A 70 8.46 8.43 8.82
N THR A 71 7.60 9.43 8.67
CA THR A 71 6.18 9.24 8.32
C THR A 71 5.99 9.89 6.97
N ASP A 72 5.81 9.10 5.95
CA ASP A 72 5.84 9.51 4.56
C ASP A 72 4.48 9.29 3.89
N VAL A 73 4.24 10.07 2.84
CA VAL A 73 3.08 9.91 1.95
C VAL A 73 3.57 9.64 0.54
N LEU A 74 3.22 8.47 0.01
CA LEU A 74 3.59 8.04 -1.33
C LEU A 74 2.33 7.87 -2.17
N ASN A 75 2.29 8.50 -3.34
CA ASN A 75 1.23 8.35 -4.33
C ASN A 75 1.87 7.87 -5.65
N GLY A 76 1.49 6.68 -6.13
CA GLY A 76 1.90 6.17 -7.44
C GLY A 76 1.30 6.98 -8.58
N ASP A 77 -0.01 7.24 -8.47
CA ASP A 77 -0.86 7.93 -9.46
C ASP A 77 -1.24 7.02 -10.64
N ASP A 78 -0.83 7.28 -11.88
CA ASP A 78 -1.18 6.44 -13.05
C ASP A 78 0.01 5.55 -13.45
N GLY A 79 -0.02 4.24 -13.22
CA GLY A 79 1.15 3.41 -13.45
C GLY A 79 1.02 2.00 -12.89
N ASP A 80 1.91 1.09 -13.28
CA ASP A 80 2.11 -0.17 -12.52
C ASP A 80 3.28 0.10 -11.55
N ASP A 81 3.01 0.70 -10.40
CA ASP A 81 4.00 1.34 -9.53
C ASP A 81 4.54 0.42 -8.43
N ILE A 82 5.67 0.83 -7.83
CA ILE A 82 6.21 0.18 -6.65
C ILE A 82 6.54 1.20 -5.56
N LEU A 83 5.86 1.06 -4.43
CA LEU A 83 5.96 1.95 -3.28
C LEU A 83 6.53 1.20 -2.07
N TRP A 84 7.54 1.78 -1.42
CA TRP A 84 8.04 1.35 -0.11
C TRP A 84 7.92 2.52 0.87
N GLY A 85 7.14 2.36 1.95
CA GLY A 85 7.08 3.34 3.03
C GLY A 85 8.46 3.49 3.66
N GLY A 86 8.98 2.37 4.15
CA GLY A 86 10.28 2.30 4.81
C GLY A 86 11.51 1.97 3.96
N ASP A 87 12.67 2.01 4.62
CA ASP A 87 13.93 1.46 4.09
C ASP A 87 14.01 -0.03 4.45
N ALA A 88 14.03 -0.93 3.46
CA ALA A 88 14.07 -2.38 3.69
C ALA A 88 15.07 -2.83 4.79
N GLY A 89 14.53 -3.29 5.92
CA GLY A 89 15.30 -3.75 7.09
C GLY A 89 15.83 -2.67 8.03
N GLY A 90 15.32 -1.44 7.93
CA GLY A 90 15.54 -0.35 8.86
C GLY A 90 14.67 -0.51 10.10
N SER A 91 15.28 -0.44 11.29
CA SER A 91 14.52 -0.35 12.54
C SER A 91 14.17 1.13 12.79
N GLY A 92 12.88 1.46 12.90
CA GLY A 92 12.43 2.79 13.31
C GLY A 92 11.68 3.60 12.26
N ASP A 93 11.11 2.93 11.26
CA ASP A 93 10.10 3.54 10.41
C ASP A 93 8.83 3.80 11.22
N SER A 94 8.10 4.83 10.80
CA SER A 94 6.87 5.30 11.45
C SER A 94 5.71 5.00 10.53
N ALA A 95 4.48 5.26 11.00
CA ALA A 95 3.28 5.07 10.19
C ALA A 95 3.38 5.85 8.87
N ASP A 96 3.31 5.14 7.76
CA ASP A 96 3.33 5.66 6.40
C ASP A 96 1.93 5.61 5.75
N THR A 97 1.76 6.35 4.66
CA THR A 97 0.56 6.27 3.81
C THR A 97 0.96 6.05 2.36
N LEU A 98 0.55 4.92 1.81
CA LEU A 98 0.84 4.52 0.43
C LEU A 98 -0.47 4.41 -0.35
N ASN A 99 -0.57 5.12 -1.47
CA ASN A 99 -1.67 5.02 -2.42
C ASN A 99 -1.10 4.58 -3.77
N GLY A 100 -1.56 3.44 -4.29
CA GLY A 100 -1.17 2.91 -5.60
C GLY A 100 -1.68 3.82 -6.71
N GLY A 101 -3.00 3.81 -6.93
CA GLY A 101 -3.67 4.69 -7.86
C GLY A 101 -4.35 3.89 -8.97
N ASN A 102 -4.05 4.17 -10.24
CA ASN A 102 -4.53 3.35 -11.35
C ASN A 102 -3.40 2.47 -11.86
N GLY A 103 -3.61 1.15 -11.89
CA GLY A 103 -2.71 0.19 -12.49
C GLY A 103 -2.36 -0.92 -11.51
N VAL A 104 -1.49 -1.84 -11.89
CA VAL A 104 -1.20 -3.00 -11.04
C VAL A 104 0.00 -2.70 -10.14
N ASP A 105 -0.29 -2.35 -8.90
CA ASP A 105 0.67 -1.78 -7.96
C ASP A 105 1.22 -2.78 -6.95
N TYR A 106 2.40 -2.45 -6.42
CA TYR A 106 3.05 -3.15 -5.32
C TYR A 106 3.36 -2.18 -4.19
N LEU A 107 2.66 -2.33 -3.06
CA LEU A 107 2.80 -1.48 -1.88
C LEU A 107 3.42 -2.28 -0.72
N TYR A 108 4.47 -1.73 -0.13
CA TYR A 108 5.18 -2.29 1.01
C TYR A 108 5.22 -1.27 2.16
N GLY A 109 4.50 -1.51 3.25
CA GLY A 109 4.52 -0.66 4.46
C GLY A 109 5.88 -0.72 5.16
N GLU A 110 6.36 -1.94 5.40
CA GLU A 110 7.61 -2.26 6.12
C GLU A 110 7.42 -2.26 7.64
N ASP A 111 8.15 -1.44 8.41
CA ASP A 111 7.98 -1.33 9.87
C ASP A 111 7.10 -0.10 10.15
N GLY A 112 5.97 -0.23 10.83
CA GLY A 112 5.09 0.93 11.03
C GLY A 112 3.66 0.50 11.34
N ASP A 113 2.81 1.45 11.74
CA ASP A 113 1.37 1.21 11.74
C ASP A 113 0.84 1.87 10.46
N ASP A 114 0.86 1.16 9.33
CA ASP A 114 0.79 1.76 8.00
C ASP A 114 -0.63 1.78 7.42
N LEU A 115 -0.86 2.71 6.49
CA LEU A 115 -2.06 2.78 5.67
C LEU A 115 -1.70 2.52 4.21
N LEU A 116 -2.15 1.40 3.66
CA LEU A 116 -1.96 1.02 2.26
C LEU A 116 -3.29 0.97 1.53
N ASN A 117 -3.35 1.61 0.36
CA ASN A 117 -4.51 1.64 -0.50
C ASN A 117 -4.09 1.31 -1.94
N GLY A 118 -4.57 0.19 -2.49
CA GLY A 118 -4.29 -0.19 -3.89
C GLY A 118 -5.03 0.70 -4.90
N ASP A 119 -6.23 1.17 -4.53
CA ASP A 119 -7.15 1.94 -5.36
C ASP A 119 -7.79 1.14 -6.51
N ALA A 120 -7.21 1.05 -7.70
CA ALA A 120 -7.85 0.45 -8.86
C ALA A 120 -6.93 -0.51 -9.61
N ASP A 121 -7.53 -1.58 -10.16
CA ASP A 121 -6.88 -2.74 -10.78
C ASP A 121 -6.37 -3.77 -9.75
N ASP A 122 -5.64 -4.82 -10.18
CA ASP A 122 -5.35 -6.01 -9.36
C ASP A 122 -4.03 -5.85 -8.55
N ASP A 123 -4.11 -5.33 -7.34
CA ASP A 123 -2.95 -4.86 -6.55
C ASP A 123 -2.35 -5.89 -5.59
N ARG A 124 -1.14 -5.58 -5.10
CA ARG A 124 -0.45 -6.33 -4.05
C ARG A 124 0.02 -5.45 -2.92
N LEU A 125 -0.55 -5.68 -1.74
CA LEU A 125 -0.27 -4.93 -0.53
C LEU A 125 0.40 -5.83 0.51
N TYR A 126 1.44 -5.32 1.14
CA TYR A 126 2.18 -5.95 2.23
C TYR A 126 2.32 -4.95 3.37
N GLY A 127 1.62 -5.18 4.49
CA GLY A 127 1.67 -4.32 5.69
C GLY A 127 3.07 -4.35 6.30
N GLY A 128 3.46 -5.51 6.82
CA GLY A 128 4.79 -5.75 7.33
C GLY A 128 4.77 -5.95 8.84
N ASN A 129 5.48 -5.14 9.61
CA ASN A 129 5.44 -5.20 11.07
C ASN A 129 4.70 -3.99 11.62
N GLY A 130 3.70 -4.24 12.46
CA GLY A 130 2.96 -3.23 13.19
C GLY A 130 1.47 -3.38 12.96
N VAL A 131 0.67 -2.40 13.35
CA VAL A 131 -0.79 -2.49 13.25
C VAL A 131 -1.23 -1.81 11.98
N ASP A 132 -1.41 -2.58 10.92
CA ASP A 132 -1.60 -2.05 9.58
C ASP A 132 -3.07 -1.97 9.17
N THR A 133 -3.35 -1.05 8.24
CA THR A 133 -4.63 -0.92 7.54
C THR A 133 -4.41 -1.03 6.05
N LEU A 134 -4.93 -2.11 5.46
CA LEU A 134 -4.81 -2.40 4.02
C LEU A 134 -6.19 -2.35 3.36
N VAL A 135 -6.30 -1.65 2.24
CA VAL A 135 -7.48 -1.62 1.38
C VAL A 135 -7.04 -1.98 -0.03
N GLY A 136 -7.53 -3.11 -0.58
CA GLY A 136 -7.24 -3.53 -1.96
C GLY A 136 -7.76 -2.49 -2.95
N GLY A 137 -9.07 -2.25 -2.94
CA GLY A 137 -9.66 -1.16 -3.69
C GLY A 137 -10.70 -1.67 -4.68
N ALA A 138 -10.36 -1.73 -5.96
CA ALA A 138 -11.24 -2.24 -7.00
C ALA A 138 -10.45 -3.11 -7.97
N GLY A 139 -10.59 -4.41 -7.84
CA GLY A 139 -9.80 -5.36 -8.61
C GLY A 139 -9.86 -6.71 -7.95
N ASN A 140 -9.02 -7.66 -8.34
CA ASN A 140 -8.80 -8.87 -7.56
C ASN A 140 -7.47 -8.72 -6.83
N ASP A 141 -7.56 -8.26 -5.61
CA ASP A 141 -6.41 -7.79 -4.85
C ASP A 141 -5.81 -8.92 -4.01
N THR A 142 -4.54 -8.74 -3.66
CA THR A 142 -3.87 -9.61 -2.69
C THR A 142 -3.25 -8.77 -1.60
N ALA A 143 -3.73 -8.94 -0.37
CA ALA A 143 -3.27 -8.19 0.79
C ALA A 143 -2.73 -9.14 1.88
N TYR A 144 -1.56 -8.80 2.42
CA TYR A 144 -0.90 -9.48 3.53
C TYR A 144 -0.70 -8.49 4.68
N GLY A 145 -1.33 -8.70 5.84
CA GLY A 145 -1.07 -7.92 7.05
C GLY A 145 0.32 -8.20 7.61
N ASP A 146 0.73 -9.47 7.55
CA ASP A 146 1.99 -9.99 8.07
C ASP A 146 2.04 -10.03 9.61
N ALA A 147 2.61 -9.05 10.29
CA ALA A 147 2.86 -9.12 11.73
C ALA A 147 2.26 -7.95 12.51
N GLY A 148 1.12 -8.18 13.14
CA GLY A 148 0.47 -7.29 14.09
C GLY A 148 -1.03 -7.55 14.11
N ASP A 149 -1.79 -6.71 14.81
CA ASP A 149 -3.24 -6.86 14.83
C ASP A 149 -3.84 -6.08 13.64
N ASP A 150 -3.88 -6.67 12.46
CA ASP A 150 -4.12 -5.93 11.21
C ASP A 150 -5.60 -5.79 10.85
N THR A 151 -5.93 -4.77 10.06
CA THR A 151 -7.24 -4.67 9.41
C THR A 151 -7.12 -4.61 7.90
N ILE A 152 -7.74 -5.57 7.23
CA ILE A 152 -7.65 -5.76 5.79
C ILE A 152 -9.06 -5.73 5.18
N TRP A 153 -9.23 -4.92 4.16
CA TRP A 153 -10.41 -4.86 3.31
C TRP A 153 -10.05 -5.22 1.88
N GLY A 154 -10.80 -6.13 1.25
CA GLY A 154 -10.71 -6.39 -0.20
C GLY A 154 -11.06 -5.13 -0.99
N ASP A 155 -12.23 -4.56 -0.70
CA ASP A 155 -12.73 -3.33 -1.34
C ASP A 155 -13.01 -2.18 -0.33
N PHE A 156 -13.26 -0.98 -0.84
CA PHE A 156 -13.73 0.15 -0.01
C PHE A 156 -15.11 -0.12 0.63
N ALA A 157 -15.19 0.01 1.96
CA ALA A 157 -16.42 -0.11 2.74
C ALA A 157 -17.50 0.99 2.47
N ASP A 158 -17.26 1.95 1.56
CA ASP A 158 -18.11 3.14 1.41
C ASP A 158 -19.31 2.97 0.46
N GLY A 159 -19.55 1.75 -0.04
CA GLY A 159 -20.75 1.42 -0.80
C GLY A 159 -20.83 2.10 -2.17
N ALA A 160 -19.69 2.58 -2.68
CA ALA A 160 -19.57 3.07 -4.04
C ALA A 160 -19.55 1.95 -5.10
N GLY A 161 -19.94 0.70 -4.78
CA GLY A 161 -20.38 -0.35 -5.72
C GLY A 161 -19.51 -0.51 -6.97
N THR A 162 -18.20 -0.33 -6.84
CA THR A 162 -17.22 -0.36 -7.93
C THR A 162 -16.04 -1.28 -7.63
N GLY A 163 -15.75 -1.59 -6.36
CA GLY A 163 -14.91 -2.71 -5.98
C GLY A 163 -15.75 -3.97 -5.96
N ALA A 164 -15.52 -4.84 -6.93
CA ALA A 164 -16.10 -6.16 -7.00
C ALA A 164 -14.91 -7.06 -7.33
N GLY A 165 -14.33 -7.64 -6.29
CA GLY A 165 -13.11 -8.42 -6.38
C GLY A 165 -13.32 -9.91 -6.24
N ASN A 166 -12.24 -10.66 -6.36
CA ASN A 166 -12.17 -11.99 -5.78
C ASN A 166 -10.83 -11.99 -5.06
N ASP A 167 -10.86 -11.44 -3.84
CA ASP A 167 -9.66 -10.99 -3.18
C ASP A 167 -9.03 -12.11 -2.39
N THR A 168 -7.73 -11.99 -2.16
CA THR A 168 -7.00 -12.88 -1.27
C THR A 168 -6.43 -12.08 -0.12
N LEU A 169 -7.04 -12.22 1.04
CA LEU A 169 -6.68 -11.52 2.26
C LEU A 169 -6.02 -12.49 3.23
N VAL A 170 -4.84 -12.12 3.71
CA VAL A 170 -4.07 -12.92 4.66
C VAL A 170 -3.70 -12.04 5.85
N GLY A 171 -4.18 -12.39 7.04
CA GLY A 171 -3.88 -11.68 8.28
C GLY A 171 -2.42 -11.85 8.65
N GLY A 172 -2.06 -13.00 9.21
CA GLY A 172 -0.66 -13.33 9.50
C GLY A 172 -0.49 -13.73 10.96
N THR A 173 0.22 -12.92 11.73
CA THR A 173 0.32 -13.11 13.18
C THR A 173 -0.30 -11.93 13.90
N GLY A 174 -1.23 -12.19 14.81
CA GLY A 174 -1.95 -11.17 15.56
C GLY A 174 -3.44 -11.41 15.47
N ASN A 175 -4.24 -10.56 16.09
CA ASN A 175 -5.70 -10.72 16.07
C ASN A 175 -6.27 -9.89 14.92
N ASP A 176 -6.37 -10.52 13.75
CA ASP A 176 -6.62 -9.80 12.52
C ASP A 176 -8.11 -9.63 12.24
N THR A 177 -8.46 -8.58 11.50
CA THR A 177 -9.81 -8.36 10.98
C THR A 177 -9.78 -8.30 9.46
N LEU A 178 -10.36 -9.31 8.80
CA LEU A 178 -10.41 -9.45 7.35
C LEU A 178 -11.85 -9.29 6.85
N ASN A 179 -12.06 -8.42 5.86
CA ASN A 179 -13.37 -8.19 5.24
C ASN A 179 -13.24 -8.34 3.72
N GLY A 180 -13.88 -9.36 3.14
CA GLY A 180 -13.88 -9.62 1.69
C GLY A 180 -14.77 -8.64 0.92
N GLU A 181 -15.93 -8.28 1.49
CA GLU A 181 -16.92 -7.40 0.86
C GLU A 181 -17.65 -8.08 -0.33
N ASP A 182 -17.63 -7.52 -1.54
CA ASP A 182 -18.37 -8.05 -2.69
C ASP A 182 -17.44 -8.94 -3.53
N GLY A 183 -17.63 -10.26 -3.57
CA GLY A 183 -16.67 -11.08 -4.31
C GLY A 183 -16.82 -12.58 -4.19
N ASN A 184 -15.82 -13.35 -4.60
CA ASN A 184 -15.67 -14.72 -4.10
C ASN A 184 -14.28 -14.79 -3.50
N ASP A 185 -14.21 -14.53 -2.21
CA ASP A 185 -12.95 -14.14 -1.60
C ASP A 185 -12.28 -15.31 -0.88
N VAL A 186 -10.99 -15.17 -0.66
CA VAL A 186 -10.17 -16.09 0.13
C VAL A 186 -9.63 -15.34 1.33
N LEU A 187 -10.16 -15.65 2.50
CA LEU A 187 -9.76 -15.03 3.77
C LEU A 187 -9.03 -16.04 4.64
N LEU A 188 -7.77 -15.74 4.96
CA LEU A 188 -6.88 -16.59 5.75
C LEU A 188 -6.39 -15.81 6.99
N GLY A 189 -6.93 -16.11 8.17
CA GLY A 189 -6.54 -15.46 9.43
C GLY A 189 -5.10 -15.80 9.86
N GLN A 190 -4.75 -17.08 9.77
CA GLN A 190 -3.47 -17.70 10.16
C GLN A 190 -3.31 -17.93 11.67
N ASP A 191 -2.50 -17.14 12.38
CA ASP A 191 -2.18 -17.37 13.79
C ASP A 191 -2.90 -16.37 14.69
N ASP A 192 -3.27 -16.80 15.91
CA ASP A 192 -4.01 -16.01 16.93
C ASP A 192 -5.53 -15.87 16.67
N ASP A 193 -6.25 -15.00 17.39
CA ASP A 193 -7.73 -15.00 17.44
C ASP A 193 -8.32 -14.02 16.39
N ASP A 194 -8.70 -14.53 15.22
CA ASP A 194 -9.09 -13.67 14.07
C ASP A 194 -10.59 -13.41 13.92
N THR A 195 -10.94 -12.34 13.21
CA THR A 195 -12.30 -12.04 12.72
C THR A 195 -12.33 -11.98 11.20
N LEU A 196 -13.04 -12.90 10.56
CA LEU A 196 -13.17 -12.99 9.11
C LEU A 196 -14.63 -12.77 8.70
N ASN A 197 -14.88 -11.77 7.86
CA ASN A 197 -16.17 -11.50 7.23
C ASN A 197 -16.03 -11.70 5.72
N GLY A 198 -16.70 -12.70 5.16
CA GLY A 198 -16.71 -12.97 3.71
C GLY A 198 -17.39 -11.82 2.98
N GLY A 199 -18.71 -11.72 3.13
CA GLY A 199 -19.48 -10.61 2.58
C GLY A 199 -20.57 -11.14 1.67
N ASP A 200 -20.71 -10.56 0.49
CA ASP A 200 -21.60 -11.05 -0.56
C ASP A 200 -20.81 -11.94 -1.53
N GLY A 201 -21.35 -13.12 -1.87
CA GLY A 201 -20.75 -14.06 -2.82
C GLY A 201 -20.23 -15.35 -2.19
N ALA A 202 -19.42 -16.16 -2.89
CA ALA A 202 -19.10 -17.51 -2.44
C ALA A 202 -17.66 -17.61 -1.91
N ASP A 203 -17.51 -17.45 -0.60
CA ASP A 203 -16.21 -17.21 0.00
C ASP A 203 -15.54 -18.47 0.57
N ASN A 204 -14.21 -18.42 0.71
CA ASN A 204 -13.42 -19.39 1.44
C ASN A 204 -12.81 -18.75 2.69
N LEU A 205 -13.31 -19.13 3.86
CA LEU A 205 -12.86 -18.58 5.13
C LEU A 205 -12.09 -19.64 5.92
N ARG A 206 -10.87 -19.30 6.32
CA ARG A 206 -10.08 -20.13 7.23
C ARG A 206 -9.41 -19.24 8.25
N GLY A 207 -9.87 -19.30 9.51
CA GLY A 207 -9.25 -18.63 10.65
C GLY A 207 -7.83 -19.17 10.86
N GLY A 208 -7.65 -20.25 11.61
CA GLY A 208 -6.37 -20.96 11.56
C GLY A 208 -6.00 -21.62 12.88
N SER A 209 -4.92 -21.15 13.50
CA SER A 209 -4.72 -21.39 14.93
C SER A 209 -5.60 -20.42 15.75
N GLY A 210 -5.54 -20.44 17.08
CA GLY A 210 -6.40 -19.55 17.90
C GLY A 210 -7.92 -19.84 17.90
N THR A 211 -8.69 -18.83 18.29
CA THR A 211 -10.15 -18.82 18.49
C THR A 211 -10.81 -17.82 17.56
N ASP A 212 -11.19 -18.32 16.39
CA ASP A 212 -11.63 -17.46 15.30
C ASP A 212 -13.15 -17.17 15.30
N THR A 213 -13.52 -16.00 14.79
CA THR A 213 -14.88 -15.63 14.43
C THR A 213 -15.01 -15.56 12.91
N LEU A 214 -15.76 -16.49 12.32
CA LEU A 214 -15.99 -16.54 10.87
C LEU A 214 -17.46 -16.22 10.57
N ASN A 215 -17.67 -15.26 9.69
CA ASN A 215 -18.97 -14.87 9.16
C ASN A 215 -18.92 -14.88 7.63
N GLY A 216 -19.35 -15.98 7.01
CA GLY A 216 -19.36 -16.11 5.54
C GLY A 216 -20.45 -15.29 4.84
N GLY A 217 -21.50 -14.85 5.56
CA GLY A 217 -22.66 -14.24 4.91
C GLY A 217 -23.81 -15.23 4.70
N ASN A 218 -24.64 -15.00 3.68
CA ASN A 218 -25.85 -15.81 3.41
C ASN A 218 -25.71 -16.73 2.19
N ASP A 219 -24.49 -16.90 1.67
CA ASP A 219 -24.24 -17.46 0.35
C ASP A 219 -23.49 -18.81 0.43
N GLY A 220 -22.62 -19.09 -0.54
CA GLY A 220 -22.12 -20.43 -0.86
C GLY A 220 -20.86 -20.85 -0.11
N ASP A 221 -20.66 -20.35 1.11
CA ASP A 221 -19.35 -20.22 1.75
C ASP A 221 -18.81 -21.53 2.35
N ILE A 222 -17.48 -21.66 2.38
CA ILE A 222 -16.77 -22.88 2.82
C ILE A 222 -15.69 -22.57 3.85
#